data_AF-A0A920JAT8-F1
#
_entry.id   AF-A0A920JAT8-F1
#
_cell.length_a   1.000
_cell.length_b   1.000
_cell.length_c   1.000
_cell.angle_alpha   90.00
_cell.angle_beta   90.00
_cell.angle_gamma   90.00
#
_symmetry.space_group_name_H-M   'P 1'
#
loop_
_entity.id
_entity.type
_entity.pdbx_description
1 polymer ?
#
loop_
_entity_poly.entity_id
_entity_poly.type
_entity_poly.pdbx_seq_one_letter_code
_entity_poly.pdbx_strand_id
1 'polypeptide(L)' 'MTRMGMKESEMGEIAQLMGAVMKGKDVLQQVGRLREQFTEVQFC' A
#
# COMPACT_ATOMS: atom_id res chain seq x y z
N MET A 1 8.44 10.94 0.95
CA MET A 1 6.98 10.83 1.14
C MET A 1 6.31 11.07 -0.22
N THR A 2 5.27 10.33 -0.58
CA THR A 2 4.53 10.52 -1.84
C THR A 2 3.46 11.59 -1.71
N ARG A 3 2.82 11.95 -2.84
CA ARG A 3 1.67 12.85 -2.87
C ARG A 3 0.45 12.35 -2.09
N MET A 4 0.40 11.07 -1.72
CA MET A 4 -0.66 10.54 -0.86
C MET A 4 -0.23 10.47 0.62
N GLY A 5 0.99 10.92 0.96
CA GLY A 5 1.51 10.81 2.32
C GLY A 5 2.24 9.50 2.65
N MET A 6 2.41 8.58 1.67
CA MET A 6 3.12 7.32 1.91
C MET A 6 4.62 7.55 2.12
N LYS A 7 5.20 6.88 3.10
CA LYS A 7 6.63 6.83 3.39
C LYS A 7 7.23 5.53 2.86
N GLU A 8 8.54 5.39 3.06
CA GLU A 8 9.29 4.21 2.61
C GLU A 8 8.81 2.91 3.26
N SER A 9 8.37 2.98 4.52
CA SER A 9 7.78 1.84 5.24
C SER A 9 6.57 1.26 4.51
N GLU A 10 5.65 2.11 4.06
CA GLU A 10 4.45 1.66 3.36
C GLU A 10 4.74 1.20 1.93
N MET A 11 5.79 1.74 1.30
CA MET A 11 6.28 1.18 0.04
C MET A 11 6.82 -0.24 0.21
N GLY A 12 7.48 -0.53 1.33
CA GLY A 12 7.89 -1.89 1.69
C GLY A 12 6.70 -2.83 1.87
N GLU A 13 5.62 -2.37 2.50
CA GLU A 13 4.39 -3.14 2.66
C GLU A 13 3.72 -3.46 1.32
N ILE A 14 3.66 -2.49 0.40
CA ILE A 14 3.17 -2.72 -0.97
C ILE A 14 4.00 -3.80 -1.67
N ALA A 15 5.33 -3.73 -1.59
CA ALA A 15 6.21 -4.72 -2.21
C ALA A 15 5.97 -6.14 -1.65
N GLN A 16 5.71 -6.26 -0.34
CA GLN A 16 5.37 -7.54 0.29
C GLN A 16 4.02 -8.08 -0.23
N LEU A 17 3.00 -7.23 -0.35
CA LEU A 17 1.69 -7.61 -0.89
C LEU A 17 1.80 -8.04 -2.36
N MET A 18 2.57 -7.31 -3.17
CA MET A 18 2.85 -7.71 -4.56
C MET A 18 3.52 -9.08 -4.63
N GLY A 19 4.54 -9.33 -3.79
CA GLY A 19 5.19 -10.62 -3.71
C GLY A 19 4.27 -11.75 -3.25
N ALA A 20 3.28 -11.46 -2.40
CA ALA A 20 2.27 -12.44 -1.98
C ALA A 20 1.30 -12.79 -3.11
N VAL A 21 0.87 -11.82 -3.92
CA VAL A 21 0.05 -12.07 -5.14
C VAL A 21 0.78 -12.96 -6.12
N MET A 22 2.07 -12.68 -6.37
CA MET A 22 2.90 -13.50 -7.26
C MET A 22 3.03 -14.95 -6.78
N LYS A 23 2.85 -15.21 -5.48
CA LYS A 23 2.83 -16.54 -4.86
C LYS A 23 1.43 -17.18 -4.84
N GLY A 24 0.44 -16.56 -5.50
CA GLY A 24 -0.94 -17.06 -5.58
C GLY A 24 -1.78 -16.80 -4.33
N LYS A 25 -1.37 -15.88 -3.44
CA LYS A 25 -2.18 -15.51 -2.28
C LYS A 25 -3.21 -14.44 -2.67
N ASP A 26 -4.43 -14.58 -2.17
CA ASP A 26 -5.41 -13.49 -2.18
C ASP A 26 -5.03 -12.47 -1.09
N VAL A 27 -4.83 -11.22 -1.51
CA VAL A 27 -4.46 -10.11 -0.64
C VAL A 27 -5.42 -8.93 -0.71
N LEU A 28 -6.61 -9.13 -1.29
CA LEU A 28 -7.56 -8.03 -1.56
C LEU A 28 -7.93 -7.26 -0.29
N GLN A 29 -8.15 -7.96 0.83
CA GLN A 29 -8.48 -7.34 2.11
C GLN A 29 -7.32 -6.50 2.67
N GLN A 30 -6.09 -6.98 2.55
CA GLN A 30 -4.89 -6.31 3.03
C GLN A 30 -4.61 -5.04 2.21
N VAL A 31 -4.76 -5.13 0.89
CA VAL A 31 -4.67 -3.97 0.00
C VAL A 31 -5.77 -2.95 0.31
N GLY A 32 -6.99 -3.41 0.58
CA GLY A 32 -8.11 -2.55 0.99
C GLY A 32 -7.79 -1.74 2.25
N ARG A 33 -7.30 -2.42 3.30
CA ARG A 33 -6.91 -1.78 4.56
C ARG A 33 -5.78 -0.78 4.38
N LEU A 34 -4.77 -1.11 3.57
CA LEU A 34 -3.67 -0.19 3.29
C LEU A 34 -4.15 1.05 2.55
N ARG A 35 -5.03 0.87 1.55
CA ARG A 35 -5.61 1.98 0.78
C ARG A 35 -6.41 2.94 1.66
N GLU A 36 -7.16 2.43 2.64
CA GLU A 36 -7.99 3.26 3.55
C GLU A 36 -7.18 4.32 4.32
N GLN A 37 -5.87 4.12 4.48
CA GLN A 37 -4.98 5.07 5.16
C GLN A 37 -4.53 6.24 4.26
N PHE A 38 -4.70 6.12 2.94
CA PHE A 38 -4.17 7.03 1.94
C PHE A 38 -5.28 7.50 0.99
N THR A 39 -6.27 8.19 1.55
CA THR A 39 -7.47 8.65 0.83
C THR A 39 -7.37 10.10 0.35
N GLU A 40 -6.43 10.86 0.89
CA GLU A 40 -6.26 12.28 0.59
C GLU A 40 -4.93 12.55 -0.10
N VAL A 41 -4.96 13.49 -1.06
CA VAL A 41 -3.75 14.03 -1.67
C VAL A 41 -3.17 15.07 -0.73
N GLN A 42 -1.94 14.87 -0.29
CA GLN A 42 -1.19 15.85 0.47
C GLN A 42 -0.60 16.88 -0.49
N PHE A 43 -1.09 18.12 -0.38
CA PHE A 43 -0.50 19.27 -1.04
C PHE A 43 0.51 19.91 -0.08
N CYS A 44 1.75 20.07 -0.55
CA CYS A 44 2.78 20.83 0.16
C CYS A 44 2.40 22.31 0.24
#